data_AF-A0A3M1ES13-F1
#
_entry.id   AF-A0A3M1ES13-F1
#
_cell.length_a   1.000
_cell.length_b   1.000
_cell.length_c   1.000
_cell.angle_alpha   90.00
_cell.angle_beta   90.00
_cell.angle_gamma   90.00
#
_symmetry.space_group_name_H-M   'P 1'
#
loop_
_entity.id
_entity.type
_entity.pdbx_description
1 polymer ?
#
loop_
_entity_poly.entity_id
_entity_poly.type
_entity_poly.pdbx_seq_one_letter_code
_entity_poly.pdbx_strand_id
1 'polypeptide(L)'
;MTSNHPNEQSNTLEQARSLLSPYLDGEVTPDERALVEGALARSPELRAELESLRQTVRMVRALPRVPAPRPFTLTQADAGMPAPKEPFFRRGWFRALAGAMVALSAVLVAGILVSLNRGAPPAMEVALAPAAE
;
A
#
# COMPACT_ATOMS: atom_id res chain seq x y z
N MET A 1 -44.59 -10.37 -13.40
CA MET A 1 -44.07 -10.12 -12.04
C MET A 1 -43.07 -8.98 -12.10
N THR A 2 -43.55 -7.74 -12.04
CA THR A 2 -42.73 -6.53 -12.04
C THR A 2 -42.56 -6.07 -10.60
N SER A 3 -41.54 -6.57 -9.93
CA SER A 3 -41.22 -6.13 -8.57
C SER A 3 -40.74 -4.68 -8.62
N ASN A 4 -41.53 -3.82 -8.01
CA ASN A 4 -41.32 -2.40 -7.75
C ASN A 4 -39.91 -2.18 -7.15
N HIS A 5 -39.01 -1.43 -7.81
CA HIS A 5 -37.67 -1.05 -7.30
C HIS A 5 -37.52 0.48 -7.05
N PRO A 6 -38.44 1.15 -6.33
CA PRO A 6 -38.33 2.58 -6.09
C PRO A 6 -37.10 2.93 -5.23
N ASN A 7 -36.68 2.04 -4.32
CA ASN A 7 -35.60 2.29 -3.37
C ASN A 7 -34.19 2.24 -3.99
N GLU A 8 -33.98 1.40 -5.01
CA GLU A 8 -32.67 1.31 -5.68
C GLU A 8 -32.41 2.52 -6.58
N GLN A 9 -33.47 3.03 -7.21
CA GLN A 9 -33.40 4.23 -8.03
C GLN A 9 -33.11 5.47 -7.18
N SER A 10 -33.75 5.62 -6.01
CA SER A 10 -33.47 6.72 -5.09
C SER A 10 -32.02 6.68 -4.58
N ASN A 11 -31.52 5.51 -4.16
CA ASN A 11 -30.14 5.35 -3.71
C ASN A 11 -29.13 5.70 -4.82
N THR A 12 -29.42 5.29 -6.06
CA THR A 12 -28.55 5.59 -7.21
C THR A 12 -28.52 7.10 -7.51
N LEU A 13 -29.66 7.78 -7.43
CA LEU A 13 -29.75 9.23 -7.63
C LEU A 13 -29.05 10.00 -6.50
N GLU A 14 -29.13 9.51 -5.27
CA GLU A 14 -28.43 10.09 -4.12
C GLU A 14 -26.90 9.89 -4.23
N GLN A 15 -26.47 8.71 -4.66
CA GLN A 15 -25.07 8.46 -4.96
C GLN A 15 -24.57 9.37 -6.09
N ALA A 16 -25.34 9.53 -7.17
CA ALA A 16 -25.02 10.45 -8.26
C ALA A 16 -24.92 11.91 -7.78
N ARG A 17 -25.80 12.32 -6.86
CA ARG A 17 -25.77 13.65 -6.23
C ARG A 17 -24.47 13.89 -5.49
N SER A 18 -24.03 12.93 -4.66
CA SER A 18 -22.77 13.02 -3.94
C SER A 18 -21.55 13.12 -4.87
N LEU A 19 -21.66 12.57 -6.08
CA LEU A 19 -20.59 12.58 -7.08
C LEU A 19 -20.53 13.85 -7.93
N LEU A 20 -21.49 14.79 -7.80
CA LEU A 20 -21.51 16.00 -8.66
C LEU A 20 -20.28 16.90 -8.46
N SER A 21 -19.80 17.08 -7.23
CA SER A 21 -18.59 17.88 -6.96
C SER A 21 -17.33 17.23 -7.54
N PRO A 22 -16.96 15.98 -7.19
CA PRO A 22 -15.79 15.34 -7.79
C PRO A 22 -15.92 15.17 -9.31
N TYR A 23 -17.13 15.02 -9.85
CA TYR A 23 -17.36 15.02 -11.30
C TYR A 23 -16.94 16.34 -11.96
N LEU A 24 -17.25 17.49 -11.34
CA LEU A 24 -16.82 18.81 -11.83
C LEU A 24 -15.31 18.99 -11.75
N ASP A 25 -14.67 18.43 -10.73
CA ASP A 25 -13.23 18.51 -10.53
C ASP A 25 -12.45 17.47 -11.36
N GLY A 26 -13.15 16.52 -11.99
CA GLY A 26 -12.54 15.43 -12.77
C GLY A 26 -12.00 14.29 -11.89
N GLU A 27 -12.34 14.27 -10.61
CA GLU A 27 -11.91 13.29 -9.60
C GLU A 27 -12.90 12.11 -9.48
N VAL A 28 -13.44 11.67 -10.61
CA VAL A 28 -14.32 10.49 -10.68
C VAL A 28 -13.71 9.43 -11.58
N THR A 29 -13.91 8.18 -11.20
CA THR A 29 -13.58 7.03 -12.06
C THR A 29 -14.49 6.99 -13.29
N PRO A 30 -14.13 6.24 -14.35
CA PRO A 30 -14.98 6.08 -15.54
C PRO A 30 -16.39 5.53 -15.21
N ASP A 31 -16.48 4.60 -14.26
CA ASP A 31 -17.75 3.99 -13.86
C ASP A 31 -18.64 4.99 -13.12
N GLU A 32 -18.07 5.76 -12.19
CA GLU A 32 -18.77 6.84 -11.49
C GLU A 32 -19.22 7.94 -12.44
N ARG A 33 -18.39 8.28 -13.44
CA ARG A 33 -18.74 9.23 -14.50
C ARG A 33 -19.97 8.75 -15.27
N ALA A 34 -19.99 7.49 -15.70
CA ALA A 34 -21.12 6.91 -16.41
C ALA A 34 -22.40 6.91 -15.54
N LEU A 35 -22.27 6.64 -14.23
CA LEU A 35 -23.37 6.71 -13.27
C LEU A 35 -23.94 8.14 -13.21
N VAL A 36 -23.10 9.15 -13.04
CA VAL A 36 -23.50 10.56 -12.98
C VAL A 36 -24.16 10.99 -14.29
N GLU A 37 -23.57 10.69 -15.44
CA GLU A 37 -24.12 11.05 -16.75
C GLU A 37 -25.48 10.38 -17.01
N GLY A 38 -25.62 9.10 -16.65
CA GLY A 38 -26.89 8.38 -16.71
C GLY A 38 -27.94 8.96 -15.76
N ALA A 39 -27.56 9.46 -14.58
CA ALA A 39 -28.45 10.13 -13.65
C ALA A 39 -28.89 11.51 -14.16
N LEU A 40 -27.96 12.31 -14.72
CA LEU A 40 -28.25 13.63 -15.31
C LEU A 40 -29.20 13.55 -16.50
N ALA A 41 -29.10 12.49 -17.31
CA ALA A 41 -30.02 12.25 -18.42
C ALA A 41 -31.48 12.04 -17.95
N ARG A 42 -31.67 11.53 -16.72
CA ARG A 42 -32.98 11.12 -16.18
C ARG A 42 -33.57 12.10 -15.18
N SER A 43 -32.76 12.87 -14.45
CA SER A 43 -33.24 13.82 -13.42
C SER A 43 -32.96 15.28 -13.81
N PRO A 44 -34.01 16.10 -14.03
CA PRO A 44 -33.85 17.54 -14.18
C PRO A 44 -33.35 18.23 -12.91
N GLU A 45 -33.63 17.68 -11.73
CA GLU A 45 -33.18 18.22 -10.44
C GLU A 45 -31.65 18.14 -10.30
N LEU A 46 -31.05 17.00 -10.65
CA LEU A 46 -29.59 16.85 -10.65
C LEU A 46 -28.91 17.77 -11.66
N ARG A 47 -29.55 18.03 -12.82
CA ARG A 47 -29.04 19.00 -13.80
C ARG A 47 -29.05 20.42 -13.25
N ALA A 48 -30.12 20.81 -12.55
CA ALA A 48 -30.20 22.13 -11.92
C ALA A 48 -29.15 22.32 -10.82
N GLU A 49 -28.92 21.28 -10.01
CA GLU A 49 -27.90 21.29 -8.97
C GLU A 49 -26.48 21.36 -9.53
N LEU A 50 -26.19 20.59 -10.59
CA LEU A 50 -24.90 20.67 -11.28
C LEU A 50 -24.64 22.07 -11.86
N GLU A 51 -25.66 22.72 -12.42
CA GLU A 51 -25.53 24.09 -12.92
C GLU A 51 -25.33 25.10 -11.79
N SER A 52 -25.99 24.91 -10.65
CA SER A 52 -25.79 25.72 -9.43
C SER A 52 -24.34 25.62 -8.92
N LEU A 53 -23.78 24.41 -8.88
CA LEU A 53 -22.37 24.19 -8.55
C LEU A 53 -21.44 24.89 -9.54
N ARG A 54 -21.70 24.75 -10.85
CA ARG A 54 -20.92 25.45 -11.90
C ARG A 54 -20.96 26.97 -11.74
N GLN A 55 -22.13 27.53 -11.40
CA GLN A 55 -22.26 28.96 -11.12
C GLN A 55 -21.40 29.38 -9.93
N THR A 56 -21.42 28.62 -8.84
CA THR A 56 -20.57 28.85 -7.67
C THR A 56 -19.10 28.84 -8.04
N VAL A 57 -18.65 27.83 -8.78
CA VAL A 57 -17.26 27.74 -9.27
C VAL A 57 -16.90 28.96 -10.13
N ARG A 58 -17.78 29.40 -11.04
CA ARG A 58 -17.56 30.62 -11.85
C ARG A 58 -17.40 31.87 -10.96
N MET A 59 -18.24 32.03 -9.95
CA MET A 59 -18.16 33.18 -9.03
C MET A 59 -16.85 33.18 -8.24
N VAL A 60 -16.45 32.04 -7.69
CA VAL A 60 -15.16 31.92 -6.96
C VAL A 60 -13.98 32.19 -7.88
N ARG A 61 -14.00 31.67 -9.11
CA ARG A 61 -12.93 31.89 -10.10
C ARG A 61 -12.85 33.33 -10.60
N ALA A 62 -13.91 34.12 -10.47
CA ALA A 62 -13.93 35.53 -10.84
C ALA A 62 -13.24 36.43 -9.80
N LEU A 63 -12.93 35.92 -8.61
CA LEU A 63 -12.25 36.69 -7.57
C LEU A 63 -10.79 36.96 -7.93
N PRO A 64 -10.23 38.13 -7.55
CA PRO A 64 -8.82 38.40 -7.75
C PRO A 64 -7.96 37.39 -6.98
N ARG A 65 -6.90 36.90 -7.62
CA ARG A 65 -5.92 36.04 -6.94
C ARG A 65 -5.08 36.90 -5.98
N VAL A 66 -5.24 36.65 -4.69
CA VAL A 66 -4.42 37.27 -3.64
C VAL A 66 -3.38 36.25 -3.17
N PRO A 67 -2.08 36.61 -3.09
CA PRO A 67 -1.08 35.70 -2.57
C PRO A 67 -1.37 35.37 -1.10
N ALA A 68 -1.13 34.11 -0.71
CA ALA A 68 -1.25 33.70 0.68
C ALA A 68 -0.27 34.51 1.55
N PRO A 69 -0.69 35.10 2.68
CA PRO A 69 0.19 35.93 3.53
C PRO A 69 1.43 35.20 4.05
N ARG A 70 1.35 33.88 4.18
CA ARG A 70 2.46 33.01 4.55
C ARG A 70 2.29 31.64 3.87
N PRO A 71 3.39 30.92 3.62
CA PRO A 71 3.28 29.53 3.19
C PRO A 71 2.51 28.72 4.25
N PHE A 72 1.54 27.91 3.81
CA PHE A 72 0.78 26.99 4.68
C PHE A 72 1.55 25.70 4.98
N THR A 73 2.82 25.62 4.58
CA THR A 73 3.72 24.52 4.95
C THR A 73 4.12 24.70 6.41
N LEU A 74 3.56 23.86 7.29
CA LEU A 74 4.08 23.71 8.64
C LEU A 74 5.39 22.94 8.57
N THR A 75 6.49 23.57 9.00
CA THR A 75 7.73 22.81 9.22
C THR A 75 7.57 21.97 10.49
N GLN A 76 8.37 20.90 10.65
CA GLN A 76 8.39 20.14 11.91
C GLN A 76 8.71 21.02 13.12
N ALA A 77 9.51 22.08 12.90
CA ALA A 77 9.79 23.08 13.93
C ALA A 77 8.54 23.90 14.29
N ASP A 78 7.72 24.27 13.31
CA ASP A 78 6.45 24.99 13.53
C ASP A 78 5.38 24.12 14.21
N ALA A 79 5.41 22.81 13.96
CA ALA A 79 4.46 21.84 14.52
C ALA A 79 4.75 21.49 15.99
N GLY A 80 5.84 21.99 16.58
CA GLY A 80 6.26 21.64 17.94
C GLY A 80 6.47 20.13 18.13
N MET A 81 6.62 19.38 17.04
CA MET A 81 6.77 17.94 17.10
C MET A 81 8.20 17.62 17.55
N PRO A 82 8.39 16.94 18.68
CA PRO A 82 9.71 16.51 19.09
C PRO A 82 10.28 15.60 18.00
N ALA A 83 11.54 15.84 17.61
CA ALA A 83 12.24 14.98 16.65
C ALA A 83 12.05 13.50 17.03
N PRO A 84 11.78 12.61 16.07
CA PRO A 84 11.55 11.20 16.36
C PRO A 84 12.78 10.65 17.09
N LYS A 85 12.61 10.35 18.38
CA LYS A 85 13.63 9.66 19.16
C LYS A 85 13.73 8.25 18.58
N GLU A 86 14.80 7.96 17.84
CA GLU A 86 15.04 6.58 17.42
C GLU A 86 15.05 5.69 18.67
N PRO A 87 14.26 4.60 18.70
CA PRO A 87 14.21 3.76 19.87
C PRO A 87 15.57 3.06 20.01
N PHE A 88 16.38 3.55 20.94
CA PHE A 88 17.71 3.02 21.31
C PHE A 88 17.70 1.48 21.46
N PHE A 89 16.57 0.94 21.91
CA PHE A 89 16.36 -0.49 22.03
C PHE A 89 16.49 -1.24 20.68
N ARG A 90 15.99 -0.71 19.55
CA ARG A 90 16.06 -1.36 18.20
C ARG A 90 17.46 -1.80 17.81
N ARG A 91 18.49 -1.04 18.14
CA ARG A 91 19.86 -1.38 17.77
C ARG A 91 20.43 -2.56 18.56
N GLY A 92 19.94 -2.80 19.78
CA GLY A 92 20.45 -3.83 20.69
C GLY A 92 19.87 -5.23 20.43
N TRP A 93 18.55 -5.35 20.28
CA TRP A 93 17.91 -6.68 20.14
C TRP A 93 18.18 -7.34 18.78
N PHE A 94 18.30 -6.57 17.69
CA PHE A 94 18.67 -7.15 16.40
C PHE A 94 20.11 -7.72 16.39
N ARG A 95 21.04 -7.11 17.15
CA ARG A 95 22.40 -7.66 17.30
C ARG A 95 22.42 -8.94 18.14
N ALA A 96 21.57 -9.01 19.17
CA ALA A 96 21.41 -10.21 19.98
C ALA A 96 20.80 -11.38 19.18
N LEU A 97 19.78 -11.10 18.35
CA LEU A 97 19.12 -12.12 17.53
C LEU A 97 20.02 -12.63 16.38
N ALA A 98 20.82 -11.74 15.78
CA ALA A 98 21.77 -12.13 14.74
C ALA A 98 22.88 -13.08 15.25
N GLY A 99 23.32 -12.93 16.51
CA GLY A 99 24.31 -13.84 17.11
C GLY A 99 23.79 -15.26 17.32
N ALA A 100 22.51 -15.42 17.69
CA ALA A 100 21.91 -16.72 17.95
C ALA A 100 21.79 -17.60 16.70
N MET A 101 21.48 -17.01 15.53
CA MET A 101 21.41 -17.76 14.26
C MET A 101 22.78 -18.27 13.79
N VAL A 102 23.86 -17.50 13.98
CA VAL A 102 25.22 -17.92 13.59
C VAL A 102 25.68 -19.12 14.43
N ALA A 103 25.44 -19.12 15.74
CA ALA A 103 25.81 -20.23 16.61
C ALA A 103 25.10 -21.54 16.22
N LEU A 104 23.80 -21.48 15.90
CA LEU A 104 23.04 -22.67 15.50
C LEU A 104 23.56 -23.26 14.18
N SER A 105 23.90 -22.40 13.21
CA SER A 105 24.45 -22.83 11.92
C SER A 105 25.83 -23.50 12.05
N ALA A 106 26.69 -22.99 12.96
CA ALA A 106 28.00 -23.57 13.20
C ALA A 106 27.93 -24.97 13.82
N VAL A 107 26.97 -25.21 14.74
CA VAL A 107 26.74 -26.53 15.34
C VAL A 107 26.27 -27.53 14.27
N LEU A 108 25.37 -27.12 13.38
CA LEU A 108 24.87 -27.98 12.30
C LEU A 108 26.00 -28.36 11.32
N VAL A 109 26.81 -27.40 10.90
CA VAL A 109 27.95 -27.63 9.99
C VAL A 109 29.01 -28.52 10.65
N ALA A 110 29.33 -28.28 11.92
CA ALA A 110 30.27 -29.13 12.66
C ALA A 110 29.77 -30.57 12.81
N GLY A 111 28.47 -30.75 13.09
CA GLY A 111 27.85 -32.07 13.16
C GLY A 111 27.92 -32.83 11.83
N ILE A 112 27.61 -32.16 10.71
CA ILE A 112 27.69 -32.74 9.36
C ILE A 112 29.15 -33.11 9.03
N LEU A 113 30.11 -32.23 9.30
CA LEU A 113 31.52 -32.47 9.00
C LEU A 113 32.09 -33.67 9.79
N VAL A 114 31.75 -33.80 11.08
CA VAL A 114 32.14 -34.97 11.90
C VAL A 114 31.50 -36.25 11.38
N SER A 115 30.23 -36.20 10.96
CA SER A 115 29.54 -37.36 10.40
C SER A 115 30.15 -37.83 9.08
N LEU A 116 30.60 -36.90 8.23
CA LEU A 116 31.30 -37.20 6.98
C LEU A 116 32.70 -37.78 7.22
N ASN A 117 33.42 -37.29 8.25
CA ASN A 117 34.78 -37.76 8.55
C ASN A 117 34.82 -39.15 9.24
N ARG A 118 33.74 -39.54 9.93
CA ARG A 118 33.60 -40.90 10.51
C ARG A 118 33.19 -41.96 9.48
N GLY A 119 32.79 -41.55 8.27
CA GLY A 119 32.34 -42.45 7.20
C GLY A 119 33.44 -42.94 6.26
N ALA A 120 34.73 -42.67 6.53
CA ALA A 120 35.83 -43.16 5.71
C ALA A 120 36.15 -44.65 6.02
N PRO A 121 35.92 -45.61 5.11
CA PRO A 121 36.41 -46.96 5.29
C PRO A 121 37.94 -46.98 5.19
N PRO A 122 38.66 -47.79 6.00
CA PRO A 122 40.10 -47.93 5.86
C PRO A 122 40.44 -48.49 4.46
N ALA A 123 41.40 -47.84 3.80
CA ALA A 123 41.93 -48.26 2.51
C ALA A 123 42.44 -49.71 2.60
N MET A 124 41.83 -50.59 1.81
CA MET A 124 42.23 -51.99 1.69
C MET A 124 43.51 -52.04 0.84
N GLU A 125 44.63 -52.35 1.48
CA GLU A 125 45.92 -52.63 0.86
C GLU A 125 45.78 -53.89 -0.02
N VAL A 126 45.62 -53.68 -1.33
CA VAL A 126 45.59 -54.78 -2.31
C VAL A 126 47.03 -55.20 -2.59
N ALA A 127 47.49 -56.19 -1.85
CA ALA A 127 48.69 -56.95 -2.13
C ALA A 127 48.49 -57.80 -3.40
N LEU A 128 49.21 -57.47 -4.48
CA LEU A 128 49.37 -58.35 -5.63
C LEU A 128 50.59 -59.24 -5.39
N ALA A 129 50.33 -60.49 -5.02
CA ALA A 129 51.33 -61.55 -4.90
C ALA A 129 51.90 -61.98 -6.26
N PRO A 130 53.17 -62.39 -6.33
CA PRO A 130 53.80 -62.88 -7.56
C PRO A 130 53.35 -64.30 -7.92
N ALA A 131 53.52 -64.61 -9.19
CA ALA A 131 53.26 -65.89 -9.86
C ALA A 131 54.10 -67.06 -9.30
N ALA A 132 53.55 -68.27 -9.34
CA ALA A 132 54.27 -69.50 -9.70
C ALA A 132 53.29 -70.68 -9.86
N GLU A 133 53.27 -71.25 -11.06
CA GLU A 133 53.26 -72.69 -11.26
C GLU A 133 54.73 -73.15 -11.32
#